data_AF-A0A955HL40-F1
#
_entry.id   AF-A0A955HL40-F1
#
_cell.length_a   1.000
_cell.length_b   1.000
_cell.length_c   1.000
_cell.angle_alpha   90.00
_cell.angle_beta   90.00
_cell.angle_gamma   90.00
#
_symmetry.space_group_name_H-M   'P 1'
#
loop_
_entity.id
_entity.type
_entity.pdbx_description
1 polymer ?
#
loop_
_entity_poly.entity_id
_entity_poly.type
_entity_poly.pdbx_seq_one_letter_code
_entity_poly.pdbx_strand_id
1 'polypeptide(L)' 'MSNDYFQRTNTVLKEIETVLYTVEPKEIQALIKSIRKAHTIVVAGAGRVGMATRAFAMRLG' A
#
# COMPACT_ATOMS: atom_id res chain seq x y z
N MET A 1 -15.75 18.64 19.50
CA MET A 1 -15.29 18.46 18.10
C MET A 1 -13.88 17.88 17.99
N SER A 2 -12.91 18.26 18.84
CA SER A 2 -11.53 17.71 18.80
C SER A 2 -11.43 16.21 19.09
N ASN A 3 -12.26 15.67 20.00
CA ASN A 3 -12.17 14.27 20.41
C ASN A 3 -12.56 13.28 19.28
N ASP A 4 -13.54 13.62 18.44
CA ASP A 4 -14.00 12.72 17.35
C ASP A 4 -12.92 12.53 16.26
N TYR A 5 -12.25 13.60 15.85
CA TYR A 5 -11.14 13.52 14.90
C TYR A 5 -9.96 12.71 15.44
N PHE A 6 -9.67 12.83 16.74
CA PHE A 6 -8.63 12.05 17.38
C PHE A 6 -8.97 10.55 17.39
N GLN A 7 -10.21 10.18 17.73
CA GLN A 7 -10.67 8.79 17.70
C GLN A 7 -10.64 8.19 16.27
N ARG A 8 -11.06 8.95 15.26
CA ARG A 8 -11.01 8.52 13.86
C ARG A 8 -9.58 8.31 13.37
N THR A 9 -8.67 9.23 13.71
CA THR A 9 -7.25 9.10 13.37
C THR A 9 -6.65 7.85 14.01
N ASN A 10 -6.94 7.59 15.30
CA ASN A 10 -6.48 6.38 15.97
C ASN A 10 -7.02 5.10 15.33
N THR A 11 -8.26 5.14 14.84
CA THR A 11 -8.86 4.01 14.11
C THR A 11 -8.08 3.73 12.82
N VAL A 12 -7.83 4.76 12.01
CA VAL A 12 -7.04 4.63 10.77
C VAL A 12 -5.62 4.15 11.05
N LEU A 13 -4.95 4.68 12.08
CA LEU A 13 -3.61 4.24 12.45
C LEU A 13 -3.57 2.77 12.87
N LYS A 14 -4.55 2.32 13.65
CA LYS A 14 -4.65 0.92 14.06
C LYS A 14 -4.91 -0.02 12.88
N GLU A 15 -5.72 0.41 11.91
CA GLU A 15 -5.93 -0.34 10.67
C GLU A 15 -4.64 -0.46 9.86
N ILE A 16 -3.90 0.64 9.69
CA ILE A 16 -2.60 0.64 9.01
C ILE A 16 -1.61 -0.28 9.73
N GLU A 17 -1.51 -0.16 11.05
CA GLU A 17 -0.65 -1.00 11.89
C GLU A 17 -0.98 -2.48 11.73
N THR A 18 -2.27 -2.84 11.82
CA THR A 18 -2.73 -4.22 11.67
C THR A 18 -2.34 -4.79 10.30
N VAL A 19 -2.55 -4.03 9.22
CA VAL A 19 -2.19 -4.45 7.87
C VAL A 19 -0.67 -4.60 7.73
N LEU A 20 0.11 -3.69 8.29
CA LEU A 20 1.58 -3.80 8.23
C LEU A 20 2.11 -5.01 8.99
N TYR A 21 1.47 -5.41 10.09
CA TYR A 21 1.84 -6.62 10.83
C TYR A 21 1.47 -7.94 10.15
N THR A 22 0.47 -7.94 9.26
CA THR A 22 0.07 -9.16 8.53
C THR A 22 0.89 -9.37 7.26
N VAL A 23 1.67 -8.39 6.83
CA VAL A 23 2.56 -8.51 5.67
C VAL A 23 3.80 -9.33 6.05
N GLU A 24 3.95 -10.48 5.42
CA GLU A 24 5.10 -11.36 5.60
C GLU A 24 6.33 -10.82 4.84
N PRO A 25 7.48 -10.55 5.51
CA PRO A 25 8.68 -10.02 4.86
C PRO A 25 9.18 -10.86 3.67
N LYS A 26 9.02 -12.19 3.72
CA LYS A 26 9.43 -13.07 2.62
C LYS A 26 8.62 -12.82 1.33
N GLU A 27 7.33 -12.51 1.45
CA GLU A 27 6.47 -12.21 0.31
C GLU A 27 6.88 -10.90 -0.36
N ILE A 28 7.26 -9.90 0.44
CA ILE A 28 7.80 -8.63 -0.07
C ILE A 28 9.10 -8.85 -0.86
N GLN A 29 10.01 -9.70 -0.36
CA GLN A 29 11.23 -10.03 -1.09
C GLN A 29 10.95 -10.74 -2.42
N ALA A 30 9.96 -11.65 -2.44
CA ALA A 30 9.53 -12.31 -3.67
C ALA A 30 8.93 -11.32 -4.69
N LEU A 31 8.13 -10.36 -4.21
CA LEU A 31 7.56 -9.29 -5.04
C LEU A 31 8.67 -8.40 -5.63
N ILE A 32 9.63 -7.95 -4.82
CA ILE A 32 10.77 -7.14 -5.29
C ILE A 32 11.57 -7.86 -6.37
N LYS A 33 11.85 -9.16 -6.16
CA LYS A 33 12.57 -9.98 -7.16
C LYS A 33 11.80 -10.09 -8.47
N SER A 34 10.48 -10.18 -8.41
CA SER A 34 9.61 -10.27 -9.59
C SER A 34 9.56 -8.94 -10.34
N ILE A 35 9.40 -7.82 -9.62
CA ILE A 35 9.46 -6.46 -10.16
C ILE A 35 10.78 -6.22 -10.90
N ARG A 36 11.91 -6.56 -10.27
CA ARG A 36 13.25 -6.34 -10.85
C ARG A 36 13.54 -7.17 -12.12
N LYS A 37 12.85 -8.29 -12.31
CA LYS A 37 13.02 -9.17 -13.47
C LYS A 37 12.04 -8.85 -14.60
N ALA A 38 10.98 -8.10 -14.31
CA ALA A 38 9.94 -7.82 -15.27
C ALA A 38 10.44 -6.83 -16.33
N HIS A 39 10.23 -7.14 -17.61
CA HIS A 39 10.43 -6.18 -18.69
C HIS A 39 9.37 -5.06 -18.64
N THR A 40 8.15 -5.42 -18.25
CA THR A 40 7.02 -4.49 -18.17
C THR A 40 6.18 -4.83 -16.95
N ILE A 41 5.80 -3.79 -16.20
CA ILE A 41 4.92 -3.92 -15.05
C ILE A 41 3.62 -3.19 -15.40
N VAL A 42 2.51 -3.93 -15.39
CA VAL A 42 1.17 -3.37 -15.59
C VAL A 42 0.50 -3.28 -14.24
N VAL A 43 -0.10 -2.11 -13.96
CA VAL A 43 -0.82 -1.87 -12.71
C VAL A 43 -2.26 -1.49 -13.03
N ALA A 44 -3.21 -1.95 -12.20
CA ALA A 44 -4.64 -1.68 -12.38
C ALA A 44 -5.31 -1.33 -11.05
N GLY A 45 -6.29 -0.42 -11.10
CA GLY A 45 -7.06 0.02 -9.95
C GLY A 45 -8.16 0.99 -10.37
N ALA A 46 -9.29 0.96 -9.68
CA ALA A 46 -10.43 1.83 -9.94
C ALA A 46 -10.72 2.77 -8.76
N GLY A 47 -11.32 3.92 -9.03
CA GLY A 47 -11.66 4.92 -8.01
C GLY A 47 -10.46 5.34 -7.16
N ARG A 48 -10.63 5.36 -5.83
CA ARG A 48 -9.58 5.74 -4.87
C ARG A 48 -8.37 4.82 -4.91
N VAL A 49 -8.56 3.53 -5.20
CA VAL A 49 -7.45 2.57 -5.36
C VAL A 49 -6.64 2.91 -6.61
N GLY A 50 -7.28 3.39 -7.67
CA GLY A 50 -6.59 3.86 -8.88
C GLY A 50 -5.54 4.95 -8.60
N MET A 51 -5.79 5.84 -7.64
CA MET A 51 -4.79 6.85 -7.22
C MET A 51 -3.58 6.21 -6.56
N ALA A 52 -3.78 5.25 -5.65
CA ALA A 52 -2.69 4.53 -4.99
C ALA A 52 -1.89 3.71 -6.02
N THR A 53 -2.58 3.00 -6.92
CA THR A 53 -1.96 2.23 -8.00
C THR A 53 -1.13 3.11 -8.93
N ARG A 54 -1.62 4.30 -9.29
CA ARG A 54 -0.87 5.26 -10.11
C ARG A 54 0.37 5.77 -9.38
N ALA A 55 0.23 6.14 -8.11
CA ALA A 55 1.37 6.58 -7.29
C ALA A 55 2.43 5.48 -7.15
N PHE A 56 2.03 4.22 -7.03
CA PHE A 56 2.92 3.07 -7.03
C PHE A 56 3.69 2.96 -8.35
N ALA A 57 3.01 2.95 -9.50
CA ALA A 57 3.67 2.87 -10.79
C ALA A 57 4.63 4.04 -11.07
N MET A 58 4.28 5.26 -10.64
CA MET A 58 5.17 6.42 -10.77
C MET A 58 6.46 6.29 -9.96
N ARG A 59 6.48 5.45 -8.91
CA ARG A 59 7.64 5.21 -8.05
C ARG A 59 8.42 3.93 -8.39
N LEU A 60 8.00 3.14 -9.38
CA LEU A 60 8.68 1.92 -9.81
C LEU A 60 9.96 2.16 -10.64
N GLY A 61 10.38 3.43 -10.80
CA GLY A 61 11.51 3.84 -11.64
C GLY A 61 12.78 3.02 -11.46
#